data_AF-A0A5C6CH20-F1
#
_entry.id   AF-A0A5C6CH20-F1
#
_cell.length_a   1.000
_cell.length_b   1.000
_cell.length_c   1.000
_cell.angle_alpha   90.00
_cell.angle_beta   90.00
_cell.angle_gamma   90.00
#
_symmetry.space_group_name_H-M   'P 1'
#
loop_
_entity.id
_entity.type
_entity.pdbx_description
1 polymer ?
#
loop_
_entity_poly.entity_id
_entity_poly.type
_entity_poly.pdbx_seq_one_letter_code
_entity_poly.pdbx_strand_id
1 'polypeptide(L)'
;MVAVLAMVNSRAAARISLPFANRQTTMEQSLRQWLTERDEGAIDDAFFENECPHFFAVDWREDDADIVRYCADCLGNIAIRGEWRDDTLVIIRNGNETTVPLANDEGDRDVTIRALNGALQPDYEIRLLVCSYGGDTAGFAVLASADWQSLDAELSQAASENFVKLALLPNIFTEMTDQHLPEAARTRFQRMLERNRKPQSSRPWWRFW
;
A
#
# COMPACT_ATOMS: atom_id res chain seq x y z
N MET A 1 -5.83 -14.52 -27.30
CA MET A 1 -7.05 -14.70 -26.50
C MET A 1 -6.68 -15.67 -25.39
N VAL A 2 -6.63 -15.19 -24.13
CA VAL A 2 -6.48 -15.95 -22.87
C VAL A 2 -5.13 -16.66 -22.68
N ALA A 3 -4.37 -16.58 -21.58
CA ALA A 3 -4.37 -15.77 -20.37
C ALA A 3 -2.92 -15.84 -19.82
N VAL A 4 -2.40 -14.72 -19.33
CA VAL A 4 -1.19 -14.70 -18.50
C VAL A 4 -1.66 -15.06 -17.10
N LEU A 5 -1.39 -16.29 -16.67
CA LEU A 5 -1.70 -16.78 -15.33
C LEU A 5 -0.37 -17.05 -14.59
N ALA A 6 -0.29 -16.51 -13.38
CA ALA A 6 0.50 -17.00 -12.25
C ALA A 6 2.02 -17.13 -12.45
N MET A 7 2.77 -16.15 -11.93
CA MET A 7 4.16 -16.40 -11.52
C MET A 7 4.49 -15.65 -10.21
N VAL A 8 3.75 -15.96 -9.15
CA VAL A 8 4.22 -15.79 -7.78
C VAL A 8 4.74 -17.15 -7.31
N ASN A 9 6.01 -17.45 -7.52
CA ASN A 9 6.88 -18.01 -6.48
C ASN A 9 8.32 -18.32 -6.96
N SER A 10 9.24 -18.27 -6.00
CA SER A 10 10.57 -18.90 -5.97
C SER A 10 11.76 -18.09 -6.51
N ARG A 11 12.12 -17.00 -5.81
CA ARG A 11 13.52 -16.63 -5.57
C ARG A 11 13.75 -16.09 -4.16
N ALA A 12 13.43 -16.89 -3.14
CA ALA A 12 14.02 -16.72 -1.81
C ALA A 12 15.46 -17.25 -1.83
N ALA A 13 16.39 -16.49 -2.42
CA ALA A 13 17.82 -16.75 -2.32
C ALA A 13 18.40 -15.93 -1.16
N ALA A 14 19.05 -16.65 -0.24
CA ALA A 14 19.78 -16.21 0.94
C ALA A 14 20.18 -14.71 0.96
N ARG A 15 19.39 -13.88 1.66
CA ARG A 15 19.82 -12.57 2.16
C ARG A 15 20.14 -12.72 3.65
N ILE A 16 21.32 -12.27 4.05
CA ILE A 16 21.73 -12.14 5.45
C ILE A 16 20.58 -11.45 6.20
N SER A 17 19.94 -12.17 7.13
CA SER A 17 18.76 -11.65 7.83
C SER A 17 19.17 -10.55 8.79
N LEU A 18 19.01 -9.30 8.36
CA LEU A 18 19.09 -8.16 9.25
C LEU A 18 17.91 -8.19 10.24
N PRO A 19 18.12 -7.78 11.50
CA PRO A 19 17.03 -7.65 12.48
C PRO A 19 15.87 -6.83 11.90
N PHE A 20 14.63 -7.16 12.27
CA PHE A 20 13.42 -6.49 11.77
C PHE A 20 13.49 -4.95 11.90
N ALA A 21 13.96 -4.45 13.05
CA ALA A 21 14.16 -3.01 13.27
C ALA A 21 15.15 -2.37 12.28
N ASN A 22 16.27 -3.04 11.96
CA ASN A 22 17.24 -2.53 10.97
C ASN A 22 16.67 -2.53 9.55
N ARG A 23 15.76 -3.47 9.23
CA ARG A 23 15.06 -3.49 7.94
C ARG A 23 14.08 -2.32 7.80
N GLN A 24 13.28 -2.03 8.83
CA GLN A 24 12.38 -0.87 8.81
C GLN A 24 13.16 0.44 8.59
N THR A 25 14.21 0.71 9.38
CA THR A 25 14.97 1.96 9.26
C THR A 25 15.67 2.13 7.90
N THR A 26 16.22 1.04 7.32
CA THR A 26 16.88 1.11 6.01
C THR A 26 15.87 1.33 4.88
N MET A 27 14.67 0.77 5.01
CA MET A 27 13.62 0.90 4.00
C MET A 27 12.87 2.22 4.09
N GLU A 28 12.68 2.81 5.27
CA GLU A 28 12.20 4.19 5.42
C GLU A 28 13.16 5.18 4.74
N GLN A 29 14.47 4.98 4.91
CA GLN A 29 15.50 5.76 4.21
C GLN A 29 15.42 5.58 2.70
N SER A 30 15.14 4.36 2.24
CA SER A 30 14.99 4.04 0.82
C SER A 30 13.75 4.68 0.21
N LEU A 31 12.59 4.62 0.87
CA LEU A 31 11.36 5.28 0.43
C LEU A 31 11.56 6.80 0.30
N ARG A 32 12.15 7.43 1.32
CA ARG A 32 12.44 8.87 1.28
C ARG A 32 13.41 9.22 0.15
N GLN A 33 14.43 8.39 -0.06
CA GLN A 33 15.37 8.56 -1.15
C GLN A 33 14.67 8.48 -2.51
N TRP A 34 13.84 7.46 -2.74
CA TRP A 34 13.09 7.32 -4.00
C TRP A 34 12.16 8.51 -4.25
N LEU A 35 11.50 9.03 -3.21
CA LEU A 35 10.66 10.23 -3.33
C LEU A 35 11.49 11.49 -3.64
N THR A 36 12.68 11.62 -3.06
CA THR A 36 13.61 12.73 -3.30
C THR A 36 14.16 12.70 -4.72
N GLU A 37 14.55 11.51 -5.20
CA GLU A 37 15.10 11.27 -6.53
C GLU A 37 14.00 11.22 -7.62
N ARG A 38 12.72 11.21 -7.20
CA ARG A 38 11.55 11.02 -8.07
C ARG A 38 11.61 9.69 -8.83
N ASP A 39 12.18 8.66 -8.21
CA ASP A 39 12.28 7.32 -8.79
C ASP A 39 10.95 6.57 -8.62
N GLU A 40 9.97 6.94 -9.44
CA GLU A 40 8.66 6.29 -9.49
C GLU A 40 8.77 4.79 -9.81
N GLY A 41 9.79 4.39 -10.59
CA GLY A 41 10.03 2.99 -10.94
C GLY A 41 10.43 2.16 -9.73
N ALA A 42 11.33 2.67 -8.89
CA ALA A 42 11.73 1.99 -7.66
C ALA A 42 10.55 1.86 -6.67
N ILE A 43 9.67 2.87 -6.58
CA ILE A 43 8.46 2.78 -5.74
C ILE A 43 7.50 1.70 -6.26
N ASP A 44 7.30 1.66 -7.58
CA ASP A 44 6.47 0.65 -8.23
C ASP A 44 7.03 -0.76 -8.00
N ASP A 45 8.30 -0.96 -8.31
CA ASP A 45 9.00 -2.24 -8.14
C ASP A 45 8.94 -2.68 -6.66
N ALA A 46 9.15 -1.75 -5.71
CA ALA A 46 9.09 -2.05 -4.28
C ALA A 46 7.69 -2.51 -3.80
N PHE A 47 6.61 -2.03 -4.42
CA PHE A 47 5.26 -2.54 -4.17
C PHE A 47 5.04 -3.90 -4.84
N PHE A 48 5.27 -4.01 -6.14
CA PHE A 48 4.96 -5.22 -6.90
C PHE A 48 5.86 -6.42 -6.54
N GLU A 49 7.08 -6.17 -6.08
CA GLU A 49 8.02 -7.20 -5.60
C GLU A 49 7.96 -7.41 -4.08
N ASN A 50 7.07 -6.71 -3.37
CA ASN A 50 6.91 -6.78 -1.92
C ASN A 50 8.22 -6.50 -1.15
N GLU A 51 8.99 -5.51 -1.61
CA GLU A 51 10.28 -5.13 -1.01
C GLU A 51 10.18 -3.98 0.01
N CYS A 52 9.06 -3.25 0.04
CA CYS A 52 8.83 -2.21 1.04
C CYS A 52 7.99 -2.74 2.23
N PRO A 53 8.52 -2.75 3.47
CA PRO A 53 7.80 -3.28 4.63
C PRO A 53 6.60 -2.42 5.05
N HIS A 54 6.49 -1.19 4.56
CA HIS A 54 5.38 -0.29 4.87
C HIS A 54 4.21 -0.42 3.89
N PHE A 55 4.37 -1.26 2.86
CA PHE A 55 3.34 -1.47 1.85
C PHE A 55 2.64 -2.81 2.09
N PHE A 56 1.34 -2.82 1.86
CA PHE A 56 0.54 -4.02 1.83
C PHE A 56 -0.48 -3.96 0.70
N ALA A 57 -0.91 -5.13 0.24
CA ALA A 57 -1.81 -5.31 -0.88
C ALA A 57 -3.12 -5.96 -0.39
N VAL A 58 -4.24 -5.56 -0.97
CA VAL A 58 -5.57 -6.06 -0.64
C VAL A 58 -6.30 -6.39 -1.94
N ASP A 59 -6.63 -7.67 -2.13
CA ASP A 59 -7.52 -8.11 -3.20
C ASP A 59 -8.98 -7.79 -2.84
N TRP A 60 -9.84 -7.60 -3.84
CA TRP A 60 -11.27 -7.35 -3.57
C TRP A 60 -11.99 -8.53 -2.91
N ARG A 61 -11.43 -9.75 -2.97
CA ARG A 61 -11.91 -10.97 -2.31
C ARG A 61 -11.23 -11.28 -0.98
N GLU A 62 -10.41 -10.36 -0.46
CA GLU A 62 -9.69 -10.58 0.80
C GLU A 62 -10.66 -10.77 1.97
N ASP A 63 -10.26 -11.54 2.98
CA ASP A 63 -10.96 -11.55 4.26
C ASP A 63 -10.67 -10.24 5.01
N ASP A 64 -11.71 -9.61 5.55
CA ASP A 64 -11.57 -8.32 6.22
C ASP A 64 -10.67 -8.38 7.47
N ALA A 65 -10.58 -9.52 8.18
CA ALA A 65 -9.63 -9.67 9.28
C ALA A 65 -8.18 -9.81 8.79
N ASP A 66 -7.95 -10.39 7.60
CA ASP A 66 -6.63 -10.49 7.00
C ASP A 66 -6.07 -9.12 6.60
N ILE A 67 -6.93 -8.19 6.17
CA ILE A 67 -6.52 -6.79 5.91
C ILE A 67 -5.90 -6.15 7.16
N VAL A 68 -6.52 -6.37 8.33
CA VAL A 68 -6.01 -5.86 9.61
C VAL A 68 -4.65 -6.49 9.93
N ARG A 69 -4.50 -7.79 9.66
CA ARG A 69 -3.23 -8.51 9.85
C ARG A 69 -2.13 -7.96 8.94
N TYR A 70 -2.39 -7.74 7.65
CA TYR A 70 -1.39 -7.20 6.73
C TYR A 70 -0.85 -5.85 7.18
N CYS A 71 -1.75 -4.95 7.61
CA CYS A 71 -1.35 -3.66 8.16
C CYS A 71 -0.56 -3.80 9.46
N ALA A 72 -0.96 -4.73 10.35
CA ALA A 72 -0.23 -5.02 11.57
C ALA A 72 1.20 -5.50 11.28
N ASP A 73 1.36 -6.39 10.29
CA ASP A 73 2.66 -6.90 9.85
C ASP A 73 3.59 -5.77 9.37
N CYS A 74 3.06 -4.76 8.67
CA CYS A 74 3.83 -3.57 8.27
C CYS A 74 4.33 -2.74 9.47
N LEU A 75 3.49 -2.63 10.50
CA LEU A 75 3.75 -1.80 11.67
C LEU A 75 4.60 -2.52 12.74
N GLY A 76 4.73 -3.85 12.63
CA GLY A 76 5.57 -4.67 13.50
C GLY A 76 4.98 -4.84 14.90
N ASN A 77 5.72 -4.43 15.94
CA ASN A 77 5.42 -4.74 17.35
C ASN A 77 4.26 -3.94 17.98
N ILE A 78 3.33 -3.43 17.17
CA ILE A 78 2.17 -2.73 17.71
C ILE A 78 1.05 -3.73 18.05
N ALA A 79 0.35 -3.48 19.15
CA ALA A 79 -0.77 -4.32 19.57
C ALA A 79 -2.04 -3.95 18.82
N ILE A 80 -2.13 -4.30 17.53
CA ILE A 80 -3.34 -4.20 16.71
C ILE A 80 -3.69 -5.56 16.11
N ARG A 81 -4.97 -5.93 16.10
CA ARG A 81 -5.47 -7.14 15.45
C ARG A 81 -6.93 -7.00 15.04
N GLY A 82 -7.35 -7.77 14.05
CA GLY A 82 -8.76 -8.00 13.72
C GLY A 82 -9.23 -9.32 14.30
N GLU A 83 -10.46 -9.36 14.80
CA GLU A 83 -11.09 -10.57 15.35
C GLU A 83 -12.54 -10.62 14.90
N TRP A 84 -12.95 -11.76 14.33
CA TRP A 84 -14.34 -12.07 14.08
C TRP A 84 -15.01 -12.53 15.38
N ARG A 85 -16.09 -11.86 15.76
CA ARG A 85 -16.98 -12.25 16.86
C ARG A 85 -18.37 -12.45 16.27
N ASP A 86 -18.74 -13.73 16.11
CA ASP A 86 -19.87 -14.11 15.26
C ASP A 86 -19.70 -13.47 13.86
N ASP A 87 -20.71 -12.76 13.37
CA ASP A 87 -20.68 -12.09 12.06
C ASP A 87 -20.15 -10.64 12.13
N THR A 88 -19.49 -10.26 13.24
CA THR A 88 -18.99 -8.89 13.45
C THR A 88 -17.47 -8.87 13.51
N LEU A 89 -16.84 -8.13 12.61
CA LEU A 89 -15.42 -7.82 12.70
C LEU A 89 -15.16 -6.73 13.73
N VAL A 90 -14.23 -6.98 14.65
CA VAL A 90 -13.76 -6.03 15.66
C VAL A 90 -12.26 -5.81 15.50
N ILE A 91 -11.84 -4.56 15.36
CA ILE A 91 -10.45 -4.14 15.38
C ILE A 91 -10.08 -3.78 16.82
N ILE A 92 -9.05 -4.43 17.36
CA ILE A 92 -8.59 -4.23 18.73
C ILE A 92 -7.20 -3.61 18.68
N ARG A 93 -7.06 -2.37 19.17
CA ARG A 93 -5.77 -1.67 19.26
C ARG A 93 -5.50 -1.21 20.69
N ASN A 94 -4.41 -1.68 21.29
CA ASN A 94 -4.03 -1.35 22.68
C ASN A 94 -5.19 -1.56 23.68
N GLY A 95 -6.03 -2.58 23.45
CA GLY A 95 -7.21 -2.88 24.26
C GLY A 95 -8.48 -2.07 23.93
N ASN A 96 -8.40 -1.06 23.07
CA ASN A 96 -9.58 -0.35 22.57
C ASN A 96 -10.18 -1.11 21.38
N GLU A 97 -11.50 -1.23 21.35
CA GLU A 97 -12.24 -1.97 20.34
C GLU A 97 -13.00 -1.02 19.40
N THR A 98 -12.91 -1.30 18.10
CA THR A 98 -13.66 -0.63 17.04
C THR A 98 -14.42 -1.68 16.24
N THR A 99 -15.74 -1.66 16.30
CA THR A 99 -16.59 -2.48 15.44
C THR A 99 -16.55 -1.96 14.00
N VAL A 100 -16.36 -2.86 13.05
CA VAL A 100 -16.39 -2.53 11.62
C VAL A 100 -17.83 -2.72 11.09
N PRO A 101 -18.47 -1.68 10.53
CA PRO A 101 -19.87 -1.76 10.09
C PRO A 101 -19.99 -2.38 8.69
N LEU A 102 -19.74 -3.67 8.59
CA LEU A 102 -19.77 -4.42 7.32
C LEU A 102 -21.20 -4.61 6.80
N ALA A 103 -21.38 -4.49 5.48
CA ALA A 103 -22.63 -4.73 4.77
C ALA A 103 -22.73 -6.16 4.18
N ASN A 104 -21.64 -6.92 4.24
CA ASN A 104 -21.40 -8.22 3.60
C ASN A 104 -21.42 -8.14 2.06
N ASP A 105 -20.71 -7.16 1.49
CA ASP A 105 -20.63 -6.93 0.04
C ASP A 105 -19.20 -6.64 -0.46
N GLU A 106 -19.07 -6.29 -1.74
CA GLU A 106 -17.78 -6.02 -2.40
C GLU A 106 -17.07 -4.76 -1.86
N GLY A 107 -17.82 -3.80 -1.31
CA GLY A 107 -17.30 -2.54 -0.79
C GLY A 107 -16.72 -2.64 0.62
N ASP A 108 -16.93 -3.75 1.31
CA ASP A 108 -16.53 -3.93 2.71
C ASP A 108 -15.02 -3.82 2.95
N ARG A 109 -14.19 -4.22 1.98
CA ARG A 109 -12.73 -4.05 2.07
C ARG A 109 -12.35 -2.58 2.34
N ASP A 110 -12.99 -1.63 1.65
CA ASP A 110 -12.77 -0.20 1.87
C ASP A 110 -13.30 0.25 3.24
N VAL A 111 -14.45 -0.27 3.68
CA VAL A 111 -15.01 -0.01 5.02
C VAL A 111 -14.02 -0.45 6.10
N THR A 112 -13.46 -1.65 5.98
CA THR A 112 -12.45 -2.20 6.87
C THR A 112 -11.18 -1.35 6.89
N ILE A 113 -10.65 -0.99 5.72
CA ILE A 113 -9.43 -0.16 5.63
C ILE A 113 -9.67 1.21 6.26
N ARG A 114 -10.85 1.81 6.09
CA ARG A 114 -11.19 3.10 6.73
C ARG A 114 -11.35 2.98 8.24
N ALA A 115 -12.03 1.93 8.72
CA ALA A 115 -12.15 1.67 10.15
C ALA A 115 -10.78 1.43 10.79
N LEU A 116 -9.92 0.67 10.12
CA LEU A 116 -8.53 0.42 10.52
C LEU A 116 -7.71 1.70 10.54
N ASN A 117 -7.77 2.52 9.47
CA ASN A 117 -7.11 3.81 9.43
C ASN A 117 -7.56 4.71 10.59
N GLY A 118 -8.86 4.72 10.90
CA GLY A 118 -9.42 5.43 12.06
C GLY A 118 -8.88 4.92 13.39
N ALA A 119 -8.80 3.60 13.60
CA ALA A 119 -8.25 3.00 14.81
C ALA A 119 -6.75 3.29 15.00
N LEU A 120 -6.02 3.52 13.91
CA LEU A 120 -4.60 3.86 13.91
C LEU A 120 -4.31 5.34 14.23
N GLN A 121 -5.30 6.23 14.04
CA GLN A 121 -5.15 7.64 14.39
C GLN A 121 -5.03 7.84 15.91
N PRO A 122 -4.24 8.84 16.37
CA PRO A 122 -3.48 9.80 15.56
C PRO A 122 -2.07 9.31 15.18
N ASP A 123 -1.68 8.09 15.56
CA ASP A 123 -0.28 7.66 15.54
C ASP A 123 0.20 7.27 14.14
N TYR A 124 -0.68 6.70 13.31
CA TYR A 124 -0.38 6.25 11.96
C TYR A 124 -1.49 6.61 10.98
N GLU A 125 -1.16 6.74 9.69
CA GLU A 125 -2.11 6.97 8.60
C GLU A 125 -1.86 5.98 7.46
N ILE A 126 -2.95 5.40 6.94
CA ILE A 126 -2.98 4.57 5.74
C ILE A 126 -3.31 5.47 4.54
N ARG A 127 -2.55 5.33 3.46
CA ARG A 127 -2.80 6.02 2.17
C ARG A 127 -2.75 5.01 1.01
N LEU A 128 -3.58 5.23 -0.01
CA LEU A 128 -3.58 4.44 -1.24
C LEU A 128 -2.28 4.68 -2.04
N LEU A 129 -1.62 3.63 -2.52
CA LEU A 129 -0.54 3.72 -3.50
C LEU A 129 -1.11 3.92 -4.90
N VAL A 130 -0.77 5.03 -5.54
CA VAL A 130 -1.27 5.40 -6.86
C VAL A 130 -0.87 4.39 -7.95
N CYS A 131 0.25 3.70 -7.80
CA CYS A 131 0.71 2.70 -8.77
C CYS A 131 -0.17 1.45 -8.86
N SER A 132 -0.90 1.15 -7.79
CA SER A 132 -1.81 0.01 -7.69
C SER A 132 -3.22 0.33 -8.19
N TYR A 133 -3.52 1.60 -8.44
CA TYR A 133 -4.85 2.03 -8.86
C TYR A 133 -5.26 1.35 -10.18
N GLY A 134 -6.53 0.92 -10.25
CA GLY A 134 -7.13 0.31 -11.42
C GLY A 134 -6.78 -1.17 -11.63
N GLY A 135 -6.04 -1.78 -10.69
CA GLY A 135 -5.84 -3.23 -10.61
C GLY A 135 -6.96 -3.96 -9.86
N ASP A 136 -6.92 -5.28 -9.90
CA ASP A 136 -7.75 -6.18 -9.07
C ASP A 136 -7.29 -6.22 -7.60
N THR A 137 -6.04 -5.86 -7.35
CA THR A 137 -5.42 -5.71 -6.03
C THR A 137 -5.03 -4.26 -5.77
N ALA A 138 -5.56 -3.66 -4.71
CA ALA A 138 -5.22 -2.31 -4.27
C ALA A 138 -4.05 -2.32 -3.29
N GLY A 139 -3.12 -1.39 -3.45
CA GLY A 139 -1.93 -1.24 -2.62
C GLY A 139 -2.04 -0.07 -1.66
N PHE A 140 -1.55 -0.24 -0.45
CA PHE A 140 -1.62 0.75 0.62
C PHE A 140 -0.27 0.92 1.31
N ALA A 141 0.02 2.15 1.74
CA ALA A 141 1.16 2.49 2.58
C ALA A 141 0.66 2.85 3.97
N VAL A 142 1.34 2.35 4.99
CA VAL A 142 1.12 2.78 6.38
C VAL A 142 2.43 3.28 6.99
N LEU A 143 2.42 4.52 7.48
CA LEU A 143 3.55 5.17 8.12
C LEU A 143 3.08 5.90 9.38
N ALA A 144 4.02 6.24 10.26
CA ALA A 144 3.71 7.10 11.39
C ALA A 144 3.23 8.46 10.88
N SER A 145 2.27 9.06 11.56
CA SER A 145 1.73 10.37 11.17
C SER A 145 2.80 11.45 11.12
N ALA A 146 3.85 11.36 11.94
CA ALA A 146 4.99 12.27 11.91
C ALA A 146 5.80 12.14 10.61
N ASP A 147 5.98 10.93 10.09
CA ASP A 147 6.70 10.71 8.83
C ASP A 147 5.88 11.23 7.65
N TRP A 148 4.56 10.98 7.66
CA TRP A 148 3.66 11.58 6.68
C TRP A 148 3.71 13.10 6.70
N GLN A 149 3.73 13.71 7.89
CA GLN A 149 3.85 15.17 8.02
C GLN A 149 5.18 15.68 7.47
N SER A 150 6.30 15.00 7.72
CA SER A 150 7.60 15.34 7.12
C SER A 150 7.58 15.22 5.60
N LEU A 151 7.03 14.12 5.06
CA LEU A 151 6.91 13.92 3.60
C LEU A 151 6.00 14.98 2.96
N ASP A 152 4.85 15.29 3.57
CA ASP A 152 3.92 16.30 3.09
C ASP A 152 4.52 17.71 3.16
N ALA A 153 5.44 17.99 4.09
CA ALA A 153 6.11 19.28 4.22
C ALA A 153 7.31 19.44 3.27
N GLU A 154 8.14 18.41 3.15
CA GLU A 154 9.43 18.48 2.45
C GLU A 154 9.38 17.96 1.02
N LEU A 155 8.50 16.99 0.74
CA LEU A 155 8.41 16.27 -0.53
C LEU A 155 6.95 16.27 -1.07
N SER A 156 6.19 17.32 -0.77
CA SER A 156 4.74 17.44 -0.99
C SER A 156 4.28 16.97 -2.39
N GLN A 157 4.99 17.37 -3.44
CA GLN A 157 4.67 16.97 -4.80
C GLN A 157 4.88 15.45 -5.00
N ALA A 158 6.02 14.90 -4.59
CA ALA A 158 6.29 13.47 -4.74
C ALA A 158 5.34 12.62 -3.88
N ALA A 159 5.02 13.08 -2.67
CA ALA A 159 4.07 12.43 -1.78
C ALA A 159 2.66 12.37 -2.40
N SER A 160 2.14 13.51 -2.86
CA SER A 160 0.79 13.60 -3.46
C SER A 160 0.66 12.92 -4.82
N GLU A 161 1.76 12.73 -5.54
CA GLU A 161 1.81 11.96 -6.79
C GLU A 161 1.77 10.44 -6.56
N ASN A 162 2.30 9.95 -5.44
CA ASN A 162 2.44 8.51 -5.18
C ASN A 162 1.44 7.97 -4.15
N PHE A 163 0.92 8.82 -3.27
CA PHE A 163 0.05 8.42 -2.16
C PHE A 163 -1.17 9.31 -2.05
N VAL A 164 -2.35 8.70 -1.87
CA VAL A 164 -3.61 9.44 -1.71
C VAL A 164 -4.26 9.11 -0.38
N LYS A 165 -4.63 10.15 0.36
CA LYS A 165 -5.40 10.01 1.61
C LYS A 165 -6.75 9.38 1.31
N LEU A 166 -7.13 8.36 2.08
CA LEU A 166 -8.39 7.63 1.89
C LEU A 166 -9.61 8.55 1.96
N ALA A 167 -9.57 9.59 2.79
CA ALA A 167 -10.66 10.57 2.94
C ALA A 167 -10.99 11.36 1.66
N LEU A 168 -10.10 11.35 0.66
CA LEU A 168 -10.31 12.02 -0.62
C LEU A 168 -10.93 11.10 -1.67
N LEU A 169 -11.10 9.81 -1.36
CA LEU A 169 -11.48 8.78 -2.30
C LEU A 169 -12.89 8.26 -1.97
N PRO A 170 -13.70 7.92 -2.99
CA PRO A 170 -14.90 7.09 -2.81
C PRO A 170 -14.49 5.66 -2.41
N ASN A 171 -15.44 4.72 -2.39
CA ASN A 171 -15.10 3.33 -2.13
C ASN A 171 -14.11 2.81 -3.20
N ILE A 172 -12.93 2.39 -2.75
CA ILE A 172 -11.81 2.03 -3.63
C ILE A 172 -12.14 0.82 -4.51
N PHE A 173 -12.97 -0.11 -4.03
CA PHE A 173 -13.24 -1.38 -4.70
C PHE A 173 -14.51 -1.36 -5.56
N THR A 174 -15.47 -0.48 -5.28
CA THR A 174 -16.78 -0.49 -5.98
C THR A 174 -17.09 0.78 -6.77
N GLU A 175 -16.50 1.94 -6.40
CA GLU A 175 -16.89 3.25 -6.95
C GLU A 175 -15.74 3.99 -7.64
N MET A 176 -14.50 3.52 -7.45
CA MET A 176 -13.32 4.24 -7.86
C MET A 176 -13.17 4.32 -9.39
N THR A 177 -12.78 5.50 -9.87
CA THR A 177 -12.44 5.76 -11.28
C THR A 177 -11.28 6.76 -11.31
N ASP A 178 -10.68 6.97 -12.48
CA ASP A 178 -9.49 7.82 -12.61
C ASP A 178 -9.84 9.31 -12.38
N GLN A 179 -11.11 9.67 -12.53
CA GLN A 179 -11.64 11.00 -12.23
C GLN A 179 -11.62 11.32 -10.74
N HIS A 180 -11.67 10.31 -9.88
CA HIS A 180 -11.62 10.48 -8.43
C HIS A 180 -10.20 10.68 -7.90
N LEU A 181 -9.16 10.33 -8.68
CA LEU A 181 -7.79 10.61 -8.28
C LEU A 181 -7.51 12.12 -8.27
N PRO A 182 -6.85 12.66 -7.23
CA PRO A 182 -6.31 14.01 -7.25
C PRO A 182 -5.40 14.23 -8.47
N GLU A 183 -5.32 15.47 -8.96
CA GLU A 183 -4.64 15.79 -10.22
C GLU A 183 -3.18 15.29 -10.28
N ALA A 184 -2.43 15.47 -9.20
CA ALA A 184 -1.05 14.99 -9.07
C ALA A 184 -0.96 13.46 -9.22
N ALA A 185 -1.76 12.72 -8.43
CA ALA A 185 -1.86 11.27 -8.49
C ALA A 185 -2.30 10.77 -9.87
N ARG A 186 -3.33 11.39 -10.47
CA ARG A 186 -3.79 11.04 -11.82
C ARG A 186 -2.69 11.23 -12.86
N THR A 187 -1.94 12.33 -12.78
CA THR A 187 -0.84 12.62 -13.71
C THR A 187 0.28 11.58 -13.58
N ARG A 188 0.66 11.24 -12.34
CA ARG A 188 1.62 10.17 -12.07
C ARG A 188 1.14 8.81 -12.60
N PHE A 189 -0.13 8.46 -12.39
CA PHE A 189 -0.70 7.23 -12.91
C PHE A 189 -0.62 7.16 -14.44
N GLN A 190 -0.90 8.26 -15.14
CA GLN A 190 -0.75 8.29 -16.61
C GLN A 190 0.71 8.11 -17.05
N ARG A 191 1.68 8.73 -16.37
CA ARG A 191 3.11 8.50 -16.64
C ARG A 191 3.50 7.03 -16.48
N MET A 192 2.98 6.36 -15.46
CA MET A 192 3.19 4.92 -15.25
C MET A 192 2.66 4.10 -16.43
N LEU A 193 1.43 4.36 -16.89
CA LEU A 193 0.86 3.67 -18.05
C LEU A 193 1.69 3.89 -19.33
N GLU A 194 2.17 5.12 -19.55
CA GLU A 194 3.04 5.45 -20.68
C GLU A 194 4.39 4.71 -20.62
N ARG A 195 4.99 4.64 -19.42
CA ARG A 195 6.23 3.89 -19.19
C ARG A 195 6.06 2.40 -19.47
N ASN A 196 4.94 1.81 -19.03
CA ASN A 196 4.64 0.40 -19.21
C ASN A 196 4.22 0.04 -20.66
N ARG A 197 3.76 1.03 -21.45
CA ARG A 197 3.47 0.86 -22.88
C ARG A 197 4.71 0.86 -23.78
N LYS A 198 5.82 1.47 -23.36
CA LYS A 198 7.07 1.46 -24.14
C LYS A 198 7.70 0.07 -24.07
N PRO A 199 8.10 -0.55 -25.20
CA PRO A 199 8.76 -1.85 -25.17
C PRO A 199 10.02 -1.78 -24.30
N GLN A 200 10.22 -2.77 -23.42
CA GLN A 200 11.40 -2.93 -22.55
C GLN A 200 12.71 -3.21 -23.33
N SER A 201 12.85 -2.74 -24.57
CA SER A 201 14.02 -2.98 -25.43
C SER A 201 15.24 -2.11 -25.09
N SER A 202 15.26 -1.48 -23.91
CA SER A 202 16.33 -0.54 -23.51
C SER A 202 17.01 -0.89 -22.19
N ARG A 203 16.63 -1.95 -21.48
CA ARG A 203 17.43 -2.45 -20.36
C ARG A 203 18.61 -3.24 -20.95
N PRO A 204 19.87 -2.80 -20.74
CA PRO A 204 21.00 -3.48 -21.36
C PRO A 204 21.16 -4.90 -20.83
N TRP A 205 21.39 -5.84 -21.73
CA TRP A 205 21.45 -7.29 -21.48
C TRP A 205 22.56 -7.72 -20.49
N TRP A 206 23.50 -6.84 -20.15
CA TRP A 206 24.64 -7.12 -19.26
C TRP A 206 24.37 -6.90 -17.76
N ARG A 207 23.14 -6.53 -17.35
CA ARG A 207 22.80 -6.33 -15.93
C ARG A 207 22.33 -7.60 -15.18
N PHE A 208 22.39 -8.77 -15.81
CA PHE A 208 21.87 -10.03 -15.25
C PHE A 208 22.89 -11.19 -15.20
N TRP A 209 24.19 -10.91 -15.20
CA TRP A 209 25.27 -11.88 -14.94
C TRP A 209 26.29 -11.32 -13.95
#